data_AF-A0A2G5FI36-F1
#
_entry.id   AF-A0A2G5FI36-F1
#
_cell.length_a   1.000
_cell.length_b   1.000
_cell.length_c   1.000
_cell.angle_alpha   90.00
_cell.angle_beta   90.00
_cell.angle_gamma   90.00
#
_symmetry.space_group_name_H-M   'P 1'
#
loop_
_entity.id
_entity.type
_entity.pdbx_description
1 polymer ?
#
loop_
_entity_poly.entity_id
_entity_poly.type
_entity_poly.pdbx_seq_one_letter_code
_entity_poly.pdbx_strand_id
1 'polypeptide(L)'
;MIKQLLTATAFFVVATVQAEPHGNCVTNELEDRLITADLAVAVGNCYLARASEESQAVAALEYAHSWFLQAQALGSSQARRGLDLVENKLAQAGQAHD
;
A
#
# COMPACT_ATOMS: atom_id res chain seq x y z
N MET A 1 10.38 31.50 52.88
CA MET A 1 9.58 30.25 52.70
C MET A 1 9.22 30.16 51.23
N ILE A 2 9.85 29.24 50.49
CA ILE A 2 9.71 29.10 49.04
C ILE A 2 8.52 28.16 48.76
N LYS A 3 7.51 28.68 48.06
CA LYS A 3 6.32 27.96 47.60
C LYS A 3 6.73 27.02 46.45
N GLN A 4 6.73 25.72 46.69
CA GLN A 4 6.92 24.72 45.63
C GLN A 4 5.62 24.60 44.83
N LEU A 5 5.63 25.10 43.60
CA LEU A 5 4.61 24.80 42.59
C LEU A 5 5.08 23.56 41.83
N LEU A 6 4.54 22.41 42.22
CA LEU A 6 4.69 21.14 41.49
C LEU A 6 4.12 21.32 40.08
N THR A 7 5.00 21.47 39.10
CA THR A 7 4.64 21.46 37.69
C THR A 7 4.53 19.99 37.27
N ALA A 8 3.31 19.45 37.27
CA ALA A 8 3.04 18.13 36.72
C ALA A 8 3.13 18.21 35.19
N THR A 9 4.34 18.06 34.65
CA THR A 9 4.53 17.78 33.23
C THR A 9 4.04 16.37 32.95
N ALA A 10 2.78 16.28 32.51
CA ALA A 10 2.26 15.11 31.83
C ALA A 10 3.05 14.96 30.51
N PHE A 11 4.08 14.12 30.52
CA PHE A 11 4.68 13.63 29.31
C PHE A 11 3.63 12.76 28.60
N PHE A 12 2.90 13.36 27.66
CA PHE A 12 2.27 12.60 26.60
C PHE A 12 3.41 11.98 25.79
N VAL A 13 3.81 10.78 26.19
CA VAL A 13 4.52 9.86 25.31
C VAL A 13 3.52 9.54 24.22
N VAL A 14 3.53 10.36 23.16
CA VAL A 14 2.98 9.96 21.88
C VAL A 14 3.83 8.75 21.51
N ALA A 15 3.29 7.56 21.75
CA ALA A 15 3.80 6.35 21.16
C ALA A 15 3.68 6.58 19.65
N THR A 16 4.74 7.11 19.06
CA THR A 16 4.94 7.01 17.62
C THR A 16 5.05 5.52 17.38
N VAL A 17 3.93 4.90 17.05
CA VAL A 17 3.89 3.56 16.46
C VAL A 17 4.69 3.73 15.18
N GLN A 18 5.99 3.46 15.26
CA GLN A 18 6.84 3.33 14.11
C GLN A 18 6.33 2.09 13.41
N ALA A 19 5.39 2.27 12.48
CA ALA A 19 5.10 1.25 11.50
C ALA A 19 6.44 0.92 10.84
N GLU A 20 6.95 -0.27 11.10
CA GLU A 20 8.15 -0.78 10.45
C GLU A 20 7.98 -0.59 8.94
N PRO A 21 8.96 -0.01 8.23
CA PRO A 21 8.80 0.40 6.83
C PRO A 21 8.82 -0.79 5.85
N HIS A 22 8.67 -2.00 6.35
CA HIS A 22 8.68 -3.24 5.60
C HIS A 22 7.49 -4.10 6.02
N GLY A 23 6.46 -4.22 5.16
CA GLY A 23 5.82 -5.55 5.07
C GLY A 23 4.33 -5.65 4.85
N ASN A 24 3.48 -4.65 5.10
CA ASN A 24 2.02 -4.88 4.95
C ASN A 24 1.36 -3.79 4.11
N CYS A 25 1.41 -3.97 2.79
CA CYS A 25 0.36 -3.41 1.93
C CYS A 25 -0.99 -3.87 2.46
N VAL A 26 -1.96 -2.95 2.49
CA VAL A 26 -3.33 -3.28 2.88
C VAL A 26 -3.80 -4.44 2.01
N THR A 27 -4.18 -5.54 2.66
CA THR A 27 -4.75 -6.71 2.01
C THR A 27 -6.25 -6.49 1.76
N ASN A 28 -6.88 -7.37 0.98
CA ASN A 28 -8.28 -7.28 0.55
C ASN A 28 -9.32 -7.41 1.68
N GLU A 29 -8.93 -7.22 2.93
CA GLU A 29 -9.79 -7.30 4.13
C GLU A 29 -10.58 -6.00 4.39
N LEU A 30 -10.66 -5.11 3.40
CA LEU A 30 -11.42 -3.88 3.52
C LEU A 30 -12.86 -4.10 3.05
N GLU A 31 -13.82 -3.57 3.80
CA GLU A 31 -15.21 -3.53 3.34
C GLU A 31 -15.30 -2.74 2.03
N ASP A 32 -15.96 -3.30 1.01
CA ASP A 32 -16.07 -2.70 -0.33
C ASP A 32 -16.55 -1.24 -0.32
N ARG A 33 -17.45 -0.90 0.62
CA ARG A 33 -17.98 0.46 0.79
C ARG A 33 -16.93 1.50 1.22
N LEU A 34 -15.80 1.06 1.74
CA LEU A 34 -14.68 1.91 2.17
C LEU A 34 -13.61 2.07 1.08
N ILE A 35 -13.74 1.35 -0.03
CA ILE A 35 -12.75 1.38 -1.11
C ILE A 35 -13.00 2.60 -1.99
N THR A 36 -12.13 3.60 -1.89
CA THR A 36 -12.08 4.74 -2.79
C THR A 36 -11.11 4.50 -3.95
N ALA A 37 -11.27 5.29 -5.02
CA ALA A 37 -10.37 5.23 -6.16
C ALA A 37 -8.91 5.51 -5.75
N ASP A 38 -8.70 6.49 -4.86
CA ASP A 38 -7.37 6.85 -4.34
C ASP A 38 -6.76 5.75 -3.47
N LEU A 39 -7.59 5.11 -2.63
CA LEU A 39 -7.14 3.98 -1.82
C LEU A 39 -6.73 2.81 -2.71
N ALA A 40 -7.55 2.48 -3.70
CA ALA A 40 -7.24 1.42 -4.65
C ALA A 40 -5.94 1.69 -5.42
N VAL A 41 -5.69 2.94 -5.84
CA VAL A 41 -4.39 3.34 -6.42
C VAL A 41 -3.24 3.18 -5.43
N ALA A 42 -3.40 3.63 -4.19
CA ALA A 42 -2.37 3.56 -3.17
C ALA A 42 -1.97 2.10 -2.86
N VAL A 43 -2.96 1.21 -2.74
CA VAL A 43 -2.72 -0.22 -2.49
C VAL A 43 -2.09 -0.88 -3.72
N GLY A 44 -2.57 -0.58 -4.93
CA GLY A 44 -1.96 -1.07 -6.17
C GLY A 44 -0.49 -0.70 -6.31
N ASN A 45 -0.14 0.56 -6.00
CA ASN A 45 1.25 1.02 -6.00
C ASN A 45 2.11 0.33 -4.93
N CYS A 46 1.53 0.03 -3.77
CA CYS A 46 2.24 -0.69 -2.70
C CYS A 46 2.63 -2.10 -3.17
N TYR A 47 1.69 -2.85 -3.73
CA TYR A 47 1.96 -4.19 -4.25
C TYR A 47 2.90 -4.18 -5.45
N LEU A 48 2.78 -3.19 -6.33
CA LEU A 48 3.72 -2.98 -7.44
C LEU A 48 5.15 -2.75 -6.94
N ALA A 49 5.34 -1.99 -5.87
CA ALA A 49 6.66 -1.78 -5.27
C ALA A 49 7.20 -3.09 -4.66
N ARG A 50 6.35 -3.86 -3.97
CA ARG A 50 6.69 -5.16 -3.40
C ARG A 50 7.08 -6.21 -4.44
N ALA A 51 6.57 -6.11 -5.67
CA ALA A 51 6.95 -7.01 -6.75
C ALA A 51 8.45 -6.96 -7.12
N SER A 52 9.21 -6.01 -6.55
CA SER A 52 10.67 -5.98 -6.65
C SER A 52 11.36 -7.03 -5.76
N GLU A 53 10.64 -7.69 -4.84
CA GLU A 53 11.13 -8.79 -4.01
C GLU A 53 10.90 -10.13 -4.73
N GLU A 54 11.99 -10.77 -5.19
CA GLU A 54 11.99 -11.85 -6.18
C GLU A 54 11.09 -13.06 -5.85
N SER A 55 10.91 -13.41 -4.58
CA SER A 55 10.21 -14.64 -4.18
C SER A 55 8.68 -14.58 -4.34
N GLN A 56 8.09 -13.39 -4.46
CA GLN A 56 6.64 -13.19 -4.57
C GLN A 56 6.26 -12.18 -5.67
N ALA A 57 7.17 -11.95 -6.61
CA ALA A 57 7.03 -10.91 -7.62
C ALA A 57 5.72 -11.04 -8.44
N VAL A 58 5.40 -12.25 -8.93
CA VAL A 58 4.20 -12.48 -9.75
C VAL A 58 2.92 -12.27 -8.94
N ALA A 59 2.80 -12.88 -7.76
CA ALA A 59 1.63 -12.71 -6.90
C ALA A 59 1.42 -11.23 -6.51
N ALA A 60 2.50 -10.51 -6.18
CA ALA A 60 2.43 -9.08 -5.89
C ALA A 60 1.96 -8.26 -7.11
N LEU A 61 2.39 -8.62 -8.32
CA LEU A 61 1.89 -7.99 -9.55
C LEU A 61 0.41 -8.28 -9.79
N GLU A 62 -0.06 -9.50 -9.55
CA GLU A 62 -1.48 -9.86 -9.68
C GLU A 62 -2.36 -9.08 -8.68
N TYR A 63 -1.91 -8.92 -7.43
CA TYR A 63 -2.60 -8.06 -6.46
C TYR A 63 -2.58 -6.59 -6.89
N ALA A 64 -1.45 -6.07 -7.38
CA ALA A 64 -1.38 -4.71 -7.91
C ALA A 64 -2.38 -4.51 -9.07
N HIS A 65 -2.47 -5.50 -9.96
CA HIS A 65 -3.39 -5.50 -11.09
C HIS A 65 -4.85 -5.39 -10.63
N SER A 66 -5.29 -6.23 -9.69
CA SER A 66 -6.69 -6.20 -9.21
C SER A 66 -7.05 -4.85 -8.58
N TRP A 67 -6.12 -4.25 -7.84
CA TRP A 67 -6.33 -2.93 -7.22
C TRP A 67 -6.39 -1.79 -8.25
N PHE A 68 -5.58 -1.85 -9.32
CA PHE A 68 -5.72 -0.87 -10.40
C PHE A 68 -7.01 -1.06 -11.22
N LEU A 69 -7.49 -2.30 -11.43
CA LEU A 69 -8.81 -2.53 -12.03
C LEU A 69 -9.93 -1.93 -11.17
N GLN A 70 -9.86 -2.12 -9.85
CA GLN A 70 -10.80 -1.50 -8.91
C GLN A 70 -10.75 0.03 -8.98
N ALA A 71 -9.54 0.61 -9.00
CA ALA A 71 -9.37 2.05 -9.14
C ALA A 71 -9.94 2.57 -10.47
N GLN A 72 -9.77 1.85 -11.57
CA GLN A 72 -10.36 2.20 -12.87
C GLN A 72 -11.89 2.14 -12.83
N ALA A 73 -12.46 1.08 -12.24
CA ALA A 73 -13.91 0.94 -12.07
C ALA A 73 -14.51 2.08 -11.23
N LEU A 74 -13.74 2.61 -10.26
CA LEU A 74 -14.09 3.76 -9.45
C LEU A 74 -13.78 5.13 -10.10
N GLY A 75 -13.30 5.14 -11.36
CA GLY A 75 -13.09 6.36 -12.15
C GLY A 75 -11.70 6.99 -12.04
N SER A 76 -10.70 6.32 -11.47
CA SER A 76 -9.34 6.84 -11.42
C SER A 76 -8.66 6.81 -12.79
N SER A 77 -8.28 7.98 -13.31
CA SER A 77 -7.46 8.10 -14.52
C SER A 77 -6.00 7.65 -14.29
N GLN A 78 -5.53 7.66 -13.04
CA GLN A 78 -4.18 7.21 -12.68
C GLN A 78 -4.04 5.69 -12.80
N ALA A 79 -5.12 4.93 -12.63
CA ALA A 79 -5.15 3.48 -12.70
C ALA A 79 -4.60 2.93 -14.02
N ARG A 80 -4.85 3.61 -15.15
CA ARG A 80 -4.40 3.15 -16.48
C ARG A 80 -2.89 2.96 -16.54
N ARG A 81 -2.11 3.93 -16.02
CA ARG A 81 -0.64 3.83 -16.00
C ARG A 81 -0.15 2.67 -15.13
N GLY A 82 -0.85 2.40 -14.02
CA GLY A 82 -0.57 1.27 -13.16
C GLY A 82 -0.81 -0.07 -13.86
N LEU A 83 -1.95 -0.20 -14.56
CA LEU A 83 -2.29 -1.39 -15.35
C LEU A 83 -1.24 -1.66 -16.43
N ASP A 84 -0.93 -0.66 -17.26
CA ASP A 84 0.06 -0.81 -18.34
C ASP A 84 1.43 -1.29 -17.80
N LEU A 85 1.85 -0.78 -16.63
CA LEU A 85 3.12 -1.17 -16.02
C LEU A 85 3.08 -2.60 -15.46
N VAL A 86 1.98 -2.99 -14.82
CA VAL A 86 1.81 -4.33 -14.24
C VAL A 86 1.71 -5.39 -15.35
N GLU A 87 0.93 -5.14 -16.39
CA GLU A 87 0.79 -6.04 -17.55
C GLU A 87 2.14 -6.32 -18.22
N ASN A 88 2.96 -5.26 -18.41
CA ASN A 88 4.30 -5.41 -18.97
C ASN A 88 5.22 -6.27 -18.09
N LYS A 89 5.17 -6.09 -16.76
CA LYS A 89 5.98 -6.87 -15.81
C LYS A 89 5.52 -8.33 -15.75
N LEU A 90 4.21 -8.59 -15.77
CA LEU A 90 3.66 -9.94 -15.82
C LEU A 90 4.07 -10.67 -17.10
N ALA A 91 4.02 -9.99 -18.26
CA ALA A 91 4.47 -10.57 -19.53
C ALA A 91 5.96 -10.96 -19.49
N GLN A 92 6.81 -10.11 -18.91
CA GLN A 92 8.25 -10.40 -18.73
C GLN A 92 8.48 -11.59 -17.79
N ALA A 93 7.72 -11.68 -16.69
CA ALA A 93 7.82 -12.80 -15.77
C ALA A 93 7.40 -14.12 -16.44
N GLY A 94 6.34 -14.12 -17.25
CA GLY A 94 5.92 -15.30 -18.02
C GLY A 94 6.98 -15.78 -19.01
N GLN A 95 7.63 -14.86 -19.72
CA GLN A 95 8.71 -15.19 -20.67
C GLN A 95 9.98 -15.73 -20.00
N ALA A 96 10.25 -15.41 -18.73
CA ALA A 96 11.42 -15.90 -18.01
C ALA A 96 11.27 -17.35 -17.50
N HIS A 97 10.05 -17.91 -17.56
CA HIS A 97 9.73 -19.25 -17.08
C HIS A 97 9.47 -20.27 -18.21
N ASP A 98 9.50 -19.84 -19.48
CA ASP A 98 9.46 -20.69 -20.69
C ASP A 98 10.88 -21.10 -21.16
#